data_AF-A0A965AIC1-F1
#
_entry.id   AF-A0A965AIC1-F1
#
_cell.length_a   1.000
_cell.length_b   1.000
_cell.length_c   1.000
_cell.angle_alpha   90.00
_cell.angle_beta   90.00
_cell.angle_gamma   90.00
#
_symmetry.space_group_name_H-M   'P 1'
#
loop_
_entity.id
_entity.type
_entity.pdbx_description
1 polymer ?
#
loop_
_entity_poly.entity_id
_entity_poly.type
_entity_poly.pdbx_seq_one_letter_code
_entity_poly.pdbx_strand_id
1 'polypeptide(L)' 'IIDVTGSTPVEYKSYVPERSVVIPGSYTKKFPAGEFQVPCALIIGKRKESTDKKTSLNDALRENNVAV' A
#
# COMPACT_ATOMS: atom_id res chain seq x y z
N ILE A 1 -2.94 8.79 0.74
CA ILE A 1 -2.00 7.64 0.79
C ILE A 1 -2.15 7.06 2.19
N ILE A 2 -2.44 5.77 2.32
CA ILE A 2 -2.71 5.15 3.62
C ILE A 2 -1.58 4.16 3.90
N ASP A 3 -0.90 4.34 5.02
CA ASP A 3 0.13 3.42 5.47
C ASP A 3 -0.48 2.33 6.34
N VAL A 4 -0.43 1.10 5.84
CA VAL A 4 -0.96 -0.10 6.48
C VAL A 4 0.16 -1.00 7.02
N THR A 5 1.39 -0.48 7.14
CA THR A 5 2.52 -1.24 7.67
C THR A 5 2.44 -1.52 9.16
N GLY A 6 1.73 -0.69 9.91
CA GLY A 6 1.57 -0.78 11.36
C GLY A 6 0.25 -1.42 11.78
N SER A 7 0.06 -1.53 13.09
CA SER A 7 -1.22 -1.95 13.69
C SER A 7 -2.33 -0.92 13.51
N THR A 8 -1.99 0.35 13.25
CA THR A 8 -2.95 1.43 12.99
C THR A 8 -2.65 2.07 11.64
N PRO A 9 -3.66 2.23 10.76
CA PRO A 9 -3.47 2.88 9.47
C PRO A 9 -3.16 4.37 9.65
N VAL A 10 -2.10 4.85 9.00
CA VAL A 10 -1.70 6.27 9.04
C VAL A 10 -2.02 6.92 7.70
N GLU A 11 -2.84 7.98 7.73
CA GLU A 11 -3.20 8.72 6.53
C GLU A 11 -2.20 9.84 6.22
N TYR A 12 -1.52 9.73 5.08
CA TYR A 12 -0.69 10.79 4.53
C TYR A 12 -1.41 11.53 3.40
N LYS A 13 -1.38 12.87 3.44
CA LYS A 13 -1.93 13.76 2.41
C LYS A 13 -0.80 14.24 1.51
N SER A 14 -0.86 13.89 0.22
CA SER A 14 0.09 14.32 -0.83
C SER A 14 1.57 14.07 -0.57
N TYR A 15 1.91 13.23 0.40
CA TYR A 15 3.29 12.92 0.78
C TYR A 15 3.46 11.41 0.88
N VAL A 16 4.50 10.89 0.24
CA VAL A 16 4.96 9.50 0.38
C VAL A 16 6.28 9.55 1.13
N PRO A 17 6.40 8.89 2.29
CA PRO A 17 7.66 8.80 3.02
C PRO A 17 8.76 8.15 2.16
N GLU A 18 10.01 8.49 2.44
CA GLU A 18 11.14 7.89 1.75
C GLU A 18 11.20 6.38 1.96
N ARG A 19 11.68 5.66 0.93
CA ARG A 19 11.80 4.20 0.91
C ARG A 19 10.47 3.46 1.07
N SER A 20 9.31 4.09 0.93
CA SER A 20 8.02 3.39 0.99
C SER A 20 7.76 2.52 -0.25
N VAL A 21 7.16 1.35 -0.03
CA VAL A 21 6.60 0.48 -1.09
C VAL A 21 5.11 0.75 -1.16
N VAL A 22 4.66 1.27 -2.29
CA VAL A 22 3.28 1.68 -2.53
C VAL A 22 2.63 0.74 -3.54
N ILE A 23 1.43 0.29 -3.23
CA ILE A 23 0.57 -0.46 -4.16
C ILE A 23 -0.71 0.32 -4.44
N PRO A 24 -1.27 0.20 -5.66
CA PRO A 24 -2.65 0.61 -5.89
C PRO A 24 -3.58 -0.33 -5.10
N GLY A 25 -4.50 0.23 -4.34
CA GLY A 25 -5.54 -0.50 -3.65
C GLY A 25 -6.85 0.27 -3.66
N SER A 26 -7.83 -0.25 -2.95
CA SER A 26 -9.08 0.45 -2.69
C SER A 26 -9.39 0.38 -1.21
N TYR A 27 -10.03 1.43 -0.68
CA TYR A 27 -10.56 1.41 0.68
C TYR A 27 -12.07 1.53 0.64
N THR A 28 -12.73 0.79 1.53
CA THR A 28 -14.17 0.86 1.68
C THR A 28 -14.52 2.15 2.38
N LYS A 29 -15.24 3.03 1.69
CA LYS A 29 -15.79 4.25 2.26
C LYS A 29 -17.31 4.14 2.28
N LYS A 30 -17.88 4.46 3.44
CA LYS A 30 -19.33 4.59 3.60
C LYS A 30 -19.78 5.91 3.00
N PHE A 31 -20.71 5.81 2.06
CA PHE A 31 -21.43 6.93 1.49
C PHE A 31 -22.91 6.82 1.86
N PRO A 32 -23.70 7.90 1.77
CA PRO A 32 -25.14 7.86 2.03
C PRO A 32 -25.89 6.83 1.17
N ALA A 33 -25.33 6.49 0.01
CA ALA A 33 -25.89 5.53 -0.95
C ALA A 33 -25.32 4.10 -0.80
N GLY A 34 -24.51 3.80 0.22
CA GLY A 34 -23.92 2.48 0.43
C GLY A 34 -22.40 2.49 0.64
N GLU A 35 -21.80 1.29 0.66
CA GLU A 35 -20.35 1.12 0.77
C GLU A 35 -19.72 1.03 -0.63
N PHE A 36 -18.76 1.92 -0.90
CA PHE A 36 -18.07 1.96 -2.18
C PHE A 36 -16.57 1.79 -1.97
N GLN A 37 -15.93 1.13 -2.92
CA GLN A 37 -14.47 1.02 -2.98
C GLN A 37 -13.89 2.22 -3.71
N VAL A 38 -13.21 3.09 -2.97
CA VAL A 38 -12.53 4.27 -3.54
C VAL A 38 -11.08 3.90 -3.81
N PRO A 39 -10.55 4.16 -5.03
CA PRO A 39 -9.16 3.90 -5.33
C PRO A 39 -8.24 4.75 -4.46
N CYS A 40 -7.23 4.12 -3.86
CA CYS A 40 -6.25 4.78 -3.00
C CYS A 40 -4.88 4.11 -3.09
N ALA A 41 -3.83 4.88 -2.84
CA ALA A 41 -2.48 4.35 -2.67
C ALA A 41 -2.29 3.82 -1.24
N LEU A 42 -1.91 2.55 -1.11
CA LEU A 42 -1.60 1.89 0.15
C LEU A 42 -0.09 1.68 0.28
N ILE A 43 0.50 2.03 1.43
CA ILE A 43 1.89 1.71 1.77
C ILE A 43 1.88 0.40 2.56
N ILE A 44 2.49 -0.64 2.00
CA ILE A 44 2.52 -2.00 2.59
C ILE A 44 3.86 -2.34 3.24
N GLY A 45 4.87 -1.50 3.05
CA GLY A 45 6.19 -1.75 3.59
C GLY A 45 7.14 -0.57 3.39
N LYS A 46 8.30 -0.66 4.03
CA LYS A 46 9.47 0.13 3.70
C LYS A 46 10.51 -0.77 3.06
N ARG A 47 11.19 -0.27 2.03
CA ARG A 47 12.33 -0.93 1.39
C ARG A 47 13.45 -1.05 2.44
N LYS A 48 13.94 -2.27 2.64
CA LYS A 48 15.18 -2.55 3.37
C LYS A 48 16.35 -2.54 2.38
N GLU A 49 17.56 -2.27 2.86
CA GLU A 49 18.82 -2.33 2.09
C GLU A 49 19.04 -3.68 1.38
N SER A 50 18.41 -4.76 1.84
CA SER A 50 18.54 -6.10 1.24
C SER A 50 17.69 -6.31 -0.03
N THR A 51 16.85 -5.35 -0.43
CA THR A 51 15.77 -5.50 -1.43
C THR A 51 16.09 -4.79 -2.77
N ASP A 52 17.36 -4.54 -3.06
CA ASP A 52 17.81 -3.84 -4.30
C ASP A 52 17.90 -4.76 -5.54
N LYS A 53 17.61 -6.06 -5.42
CA LYS A 53 17.51 -6.96 -6.57
C LYS A 53 16.08 -7.01 -7.09
N LYS A 54 15.91 -6.74 -8.40
CA LYS A 54 14.66 -6.80 -9.18
C LYS A 54 13.77 -8.03 -8.93
N THR A 55 14.30 -9.10 -8.34
CA THR A 55 13.54 -10.30 -7.91
C THR A 55 12.69 -10.06 -6.66
N SER A 56 13.14 -9.24 -5.71
CA SER A 56 12.49 -9.07 -4.40
C SER A 56 11.26 -8.13 -4.40
N LEU A 57 11.14 -7.23 -5.38
CA LEU A 57 9.95 -6.38 -5.54
C LEU A 57 8.76 -7.19 -6.05
N ASN A 58 9.01 -8.12 -6.97
CA ASN A 58 8.01 -9.08 -7.43
C ASN A 58 7.66 -10.11 -6.35
N ASP A 59 8.64 -10.53 -5.54
CA ASP A 59 8.36 -11.42 -4.41
C ASP A 59 7.50 -10.72 -3.34
N ALA A 60 7.73 -9.43 -3.04
CA ALA A 60 6.87 -8.66 -2.12
C ALA A 60 5.43 -8.50 -2.64
N LEU A 61 5.24 -8.36 -3.96
CA LEU A 61 3.91 -8.34 -4.60
C LEU A 61 3.26 -9.73 -4.57
N ARG A 62 4.04 -10.81 -4.73
CA ARG A 62 3.59 -12.20 -4.67
C ARG A 62 3.25 -12.67 -3.25
N GLU A 63 4.03 -12.32 -2.23
CA GLU A 63 3.75 -12.66 -0.82
C GLU A 63 2.46 -12.04 -0.30
N ASN A 64 2.08 -10.87 -0.82
CA ASN A 64 0.81 -10.19 -0.51
C ASN A 64 -0.34 -10.59 -1.45
N ASN A 65 -0.15 -11.64 -2.26
CA ASN A 65 -1.15 -12.19 -3.18
C ASN A 65 -1.74 -11.17 -4.17
N VAL A 66 -1.00 -10.10 -4.49
CA VAL A 66 -1.36 -9.13 -5.53
C VAL A 66 -0.82 -9.68 -6.85
N ALA A 67 -1.59 -10.60 -7.44
CA ALA A 67 -1.32 -11.08 -8.79
C ALA A 67 -1.55 -9.94 -9.79
N VAL A 68 -0.51 -9.64 -10.60
CA VAL A 68 -0.60 -8.84 -11.82
C VAL A 68 -1.38 -9.60 -12.89
#